data_AF-W2T3P4-F1
#
_entry.id   AF-W2T3P4-F1
#
_cell.length_a   1.000
_cell.length_b   1.000
_cell.length_c   1.000
_cell.angle_alpha   90.00
_cell.angle_beta   90.00
_cell.angle_gamma   90.00
#
_symmetry.space_group_name_H-M   'P 1'
#
loop_
_entity.id
_entity.type
_entity.pdbx_description
1 polymer ?
#
loop_
_entity_poly.entity_id
_entity_poly.type
_entity_poly.pdbx_seq_one_letter_code
_entity_poly.pdbx_strand_id
1 'polypeptide(L)'
;MRPTLCASIEYDNELGRCTLAAEPRKNGLSSNPHTIFYEKICVSTAVANQCSGAAIERKADVTILGFLKDASTTASPEECIEKCVMAERDMGFQCLSIMYYYDETLLNCILNDGSAKTNPESIAKEDKSIVDYFGVDDCYGMPEVEDTRPLPPGSSTTRAIIAKFIAKINR
;
A
#
# COMPACT_ATOMS: atom_id res chain seq x y z
N MET A 1 -18.91 1.05 24.04
CA MET A 1 -17.50 0.83 23.66
C MET A 1 -17.02 2.07 22.93
N ARG A 2 -15.95 2.73 23.38
CA ARG A 2 -15.33 3.83 22.61
C ARG A 2 -14.56 3.20 21.44
N PRO A 3 -14.72 3.65 20.19
CA PRO A 3 -13.91 3.15 19.09
C PRO A 3 -12.44 3.42 19.40
N THR A 4 -11.62 2.37 19.39
CA THR A 4 -10.17 2.52 19.49
C THR A 4 -9.70 3.18 18.19
N LEU A 5 -9.17 4.40 18.29
CA LEU A 5 -8.40 5.01 17.20
C LEU A 5 -7.15 4.14 17.05
N CYS A 6 -7.16 3.22 16.08
CA CYS A 6 -6.00 2.41 15.72
C CYS A 6 -5.56 2.83 14.33
N ALA A 7 -4.37 3.40 14.24
CA ALA A 7 -3.75 3.81 12.98
C ALA A 7 -2.73 2.77 12.50
N SER A 8 -2.08 2.04 13.41
CA SER A 8 -1.14 0.98 13.08
C SER A 8 -1.09 -0.16 14.10
N ILE A 9 -0.58 -1.31 13.66
CA ILE A 9 -0.43 -2.54 14.44
C ILE A 9 0.94 -3.14 14.14
N GLU A 10 1.68 -3.54 15.17
CA GLU A 10 2.92 -4.30 15.05
C GLU A 10 2.69 -5.69 15.64
N TYR A 11 2.80 -6.73 14.82
CA TYR A 11 2.72 -8.13 15.22
C TYR A 11 4.11 -8.74 15.32
N ASP A 12 4.47 -9.21 16.50
CA ASP A 12 5.71 -9.93 16.78
C ASP A 12 5.44 -11.44 16.69
N ASN A 13 6.02 -12.10 15.69
CA ASN A 13 5.85 -13.53 15.43
C ASN A 13 6.50 -14.41 16.51
N GLU A 14 7.60 -13.96 17.13
CA GLU A 14 8.32 -14.75 18.14
C GLU A 14 7.55 -14.78 19.46
N LEU A 15 6.98 -13.64 19.84
CA LEU A 15 6.24 -13.48 21.08
C LEU A 15 4.73 -13.74 20.91
N GLY A 16 4.25 -13.85 19.67
CA GLY A 16 2.82 -13.95 19.35
C GLY A 16 2.02 -12.74 19.83
N ARG A 17 2.60 -11.53 19.80
CA ARG A 17 2.04 -10.32 20.44
C ARG A 17 1.70 -9.23 19.42
N CYS A 18 0.50 -8.66 19.52
CA CYS A 18 0.08 -7.47 18.79
C CYS A 18 0.25 -6.20 19.64
N THR A 19 0.87 -5.17 19.09
CA THR A 19 0.96 -3.83 19.69
C THR A 19 0.20 -2.84 18.83
N LEU A 20 -0.82 -2.19 19.38
CA LEU A 20 -1.65 -1.22 18.66
C LEU A 20 -1.17 0.20 18.96
N ALA A 21 -1.20 1.07 17.94
CA ALA A 21 -0.90 2.49 18.08
C ALA A 21 -2.01 3.35 17.47
N ALA A 22 -2.33 4.45 18.16
CA ALA A 22 -3.37 5.39 17.74
C ALA A 22 -2.92 6.39 16.69
N GLU A 23 -1.61 6.60 16.59
CA GLU A 23 -1.00 7.54 15.65
C GLU A 23 -0.41 6.80 14.46
N PRO A 24 -0.47 7.39 13.25
CA PRO A 24 0.35 6.97 12.12
C PRO A 24 1.83 7.07 12.49
N ARG A 25 2.65 6.29 11.79
CA ARG A 25 4.06 6.22 12.13
C ARG A 25 4.78 7.53 11.78
N LYS A 26 5.73 7.92 12.65
CA LYS A 26 6.65 9.07 12.42
C LYS A 26 8.08 8.66 12.02
N ASN A 27 8.48 7.42 12.33
CA ASN A 27 9.84 6.89 12.09
C ASN A 27 9.87 5.93 10.88
N GLY A 28 11.04 5.66 10.27
CA GLY A 28 11.15 4.77 9.11
C GLY A 28 11.21 3.27 9.43
N LEU A 29 10.59 2.40 8.63
CA LEU A 29 10.60 0.94 8.78
C LEU A 29 11.98 0.35 8.49
N SER A 30 12.36 -0.71 9.22
CA SER A 30 13.51 -1.55 8.88
C SER A 30 13.05 -2.99 8.70
N SER A 31 13.45 -3.60 7.59
CA SER A 31 13.11 -4.99 7.27
C SER A 31 13.39 -5.91 8.47
N ASN A 32 12.40 -6.71 8.84
CA ASN A 32 12.49 -7.63 9.97
C ASN A 32 11.60 -8.84 9.70
N PRO A 33 12.15 -10.06 9.59
CA PRO A 33 11.38 -11.26 9.28
C PRO A 33 10.46 -11.73 10.43
N HIS A 34 10.72 -11.27 11.65
CA HIS A 34 9.97 -11.66 12.84
C HIS A 34 8.84 -10.69 13.19
N THR A 35 8.71 -9.58 12.46
CA THR A 35 7.72 -8.56 12.76
C THR A 35 6.92 -8.22 11.51
N ILE A 36 5.60 -8.15 11.66
CA ILE A 36 4.69 -7.69 10.62
C ILE A 36 4.04 -6.42 11.11
N PHE A 37 4.25 -5.34 10.38
CA PHE A 37 3.65 -4.05 10.62
C PHE A 37 2.46 -3.84 9.69
N TYR A 38 1.36 -3.35 10.22
CA TYR A 38 0.17 -2.97 9.48
C TYR A 38 -0.14 -1.51 9.76
N GLU A 39 -0.51 -0.77 8.73
CA GLU A 39 -0.96 0.61 8.87
C GLU A 39 -2.16 0.90 7.97
N LYS A 40 -2.89 1.95 8.34
CA LYS A 40 -3.96 2.49 7.49
C LYS A 40 -3.38 3.55 6.56
N ILE A 41 -3.66 3.41 5.27
CA ILE A 41 -3.44 4.46 4.29
C ILE A 41 -4.80 4.94 3.77
N CYS A 42 -4.92 6.23 3.52
CA CYS A 42 -6.18 6.84 3.08
C CYS A 42 -6.16 7.02 1.56
N VAL A 43 -7.05 6.33 0.86
CA VAL A 43 -7.23 6.40 -0.59
C VAL A 43 -8.66 6.80 -0.92
N SER A 44 -8.96 7.12 -2.17
CA SER A 44 -10.32 7.43 -2.61
C SER A 44 -11.30 6.29 -2.28
N THR A 45 -12.56 6.65 -2.05
CA THR A 45 -13.60 5.66 -1.71
C THR A 45 -13.76 4.58 -2.78
N ALA A 46 -13.62 4.94 -4.07
CA ALA A 46 -13.66 3.99 -5.16
C ALA A 46 -12.55 2.93 -5.04
N VAL A 47 -11.32 3.37 -4.79
CA VAL A 47 -10.16 2.49 -4.62
C VAL A 47 -10.28 1.63 -3.37
N ALA A 48 -10.73 2.22 -2.25
CA ALA A 48 -10.96 1.47 -1.03
C ALA A 48 -12.03 0.38 -1.19
N ASN A 49 -13.09 0.67 -1.95
CA ASN A 49 -14.14 -0.31 -2.26
C ASN A 49 -13.60 -1.43 -3.17
N GLN A 50 -12.79 -1.09 -4.18
CA GLN A 50 -12.13 -2.09 -5.03
C GLN A 50 -11.27 -3.04 -4.18
N CYS A 51 -10.52 -2.51 -3.21
CA CYS A 51 -9.68 -3.33 -2.34
C CYS A 51 -10.45 -4.13 -1.28
N SER A 52 -11.70 -3.76 -0.92
CA SER A 52 -12.67 -4.52 -0.09
C SER A 52 -12.11 -5.37 1.09
N GLY A 53 -11.14 -4.85 1.84
CA GLY A 53 -10.55 -5.54 3.00
C GLY A 53 -9.26 -6.32 2.73
N ALA A 54 -8.76 -6.29 1.49
CA ALA A 54 -7.41 -6.70 1.16
C ALA A 54 -6.39 -5.83 1.91
N ALA A 55 -5.32 -6.47 2.36
CA ALA A 55 -4.14 -5.77 2.83
C ALA A 55 -3.14 -5.71 1.66
N ILE A 56 -2.86 -4.51 1.16
CA ILE A 56 -1.84 -4.35 0.12
C ILE A 56 -0.46 -4.62 0.71
N GLU A 57 0.44 -5.20 -0.06
CA GLU A 57 1.81 -5.47 0.39
C GLU A 57 2.66 -4.21 0.18
N ARG A 58 3.43 -3.78 1.17
CA ARG A 58 4.43 -2.71 1.04
C ARG A 58 5.81 -3.26 1.41
N LYS A 59 6.83 -2.94 0.60
CA LYS A 59 8.24 -3.30 0.84
C LYS A 59 9.11 -2.07 0.57
N ALA A 60 9.86 -1.63 1.58
CA ALA A 60 10.85 -0.58 1.39
C ALA A 60 12.10 -1.13 0.72
N ASP A 61 12.77 -0.25 -0.03
CA ASP A 61 14.05 -0.51 -0.69
C ASP A 61 13.96 -1.68 -1.67
N VAL A 62 12.78 -1.83 -2.30
CA VAL A 62 12.46 -2.92 -3.21
C VAL A 62 11.89 -2.36 -4.51
N THR A 63 12.31 -2.97 -5.62
CA THR A 63 11.82 -2.68 -6.97
C THR A 63 11.43 -3.97 -7.69
N ILE A 64 10.64 -3.85 -8.76
CA ILE A 64 10.34 -4.94 -9.69
C ILE A 64 10.86 -4.58 -11.09
N LEU A 65 11.57 -5.52 -11.73
CA LEU A 65 12.24 -5.30 -12.99
C LEU A 65 11.48 -5.92 -14.16
N GLY A 66 11.31 -5.16 -15.25
CA GLY A 66 10.79 -5.66 -16.53
C GLY A 66 9.27 -5.58 -16.72
N PHE A 67 8.53 -5.00 -15.76
CA PHE A 67 7.05 -4.92 -15.79
C PHE A 67 6.51 -3.49 -15.85
N LEU A 68 7.36 -2.50 -16.10
CA LEU A 68 6.97 -1.11 -16.31
C LEU A 68 5.94 -1.02 -17.44
N LYS A 69 4.79 -0.40 -17.17
CA LYS A 69 3.81 -0.01 -18.21
C LYS A 69 3.70 1.48 -18.38
N ASP A 70 3.68 2.21 -17.28
CA ASP A 70 3.54 3.64 -17.30
C ASP A 70 4.27 4.28 -16.12
N ALA A 71 4.57 5.57 -16.25
CA ALA A 71 5.18 6.37 -15.20
C ALA A 71 4.50 7.74 -15.16
N SER A 72 4.22 8.22 -13.95
CA SER A 72 3.57 9.51 -13.75
C SER A 72 4.17 10.26 -12.56
N THR A 73 3.90 11.56 -12.52
CA THR A 73 4.23 12.39 -11.35
C THR A 73 3.03 12.42 -10.42
N THR A 74 3.24 12.10 -9.14
CA THR A 74 2.22 12.11 -8.08
C THR A 74 2.76 12.77 -6.82
N ALA A 75 1.89 13.38 -6.03
CA ALA A 75 2.29 14.07 -4.80
C ALA A 75 2.52 13.11 -3.62
N SER A 76 1.94 11.90 -3.66
CA SER A 76 2.07 10.93 -2.59
C SER A 76 1.97 9.47 -3.08
N PRO A 77 2.42 8.50 -2.27
CA PRO A 77 2.24 7.07 -2.57
C PRO A 77 0.77 6.68 -2.72
N GLU A 78 -0.13 7.27 -1.93
CA GLU A 78 -1.57 7.00 -2.01
C GLU A 78 -2.13 7.40 -3.37
N GLU A 79 -1.75 8.57 -3.90
CA GLU A 79 -2.15 8.99 -5.25
C GLU A 79 -1.62 8.02 -6.32
N CYS A 80 -0.40 7.50 -6.14
CA CYS A 80 0.17 6.49 -7.03
C CYS A 80 -0.61 5.16 -6.98
N ILE A 81 -1.00 4.71 -5.77
CA ILE A 81 -1.86 3.53 -5.57
C ILE A 81 -3.21 3.74 -6.26
N GLU A 82 -3.81 4.92 -6.09
CA GLU A 82 -5.10 5.23 -6.73
C GLU A 82 -5.00 5.17 -8.26
N LYS A 83 -3.94 5.74 -8.84
CA LYS A 83 -3.69 5.66 -10.28
C LYS A 83 -3.54 4.22 -10.75
N CYS A 84 -2.81 3.38 -10.01
CA CYS A 84 -2.63 1.97 -10.32
C CYS A 84 -3.97 1.22 -10.30
N VAL A 85 -4.73 1.32 -9.21
CA VAL A 85 -6.01 0.62 -9.07
C VAL A 85 -7.00 1.04 -10.16
N MET A 86 -6.97 2.30 -10.58
CA MET A 86 -7.82 2.82 -11.65
C MET A 86 -7.26 2.63 -13.08
N ALA A 87 -6.03 2.11 -13.23
CA ALA A 87 -5.33 2.02 -14.52
C ALA A 87 -6.09 1.17 -15.55
N GLU A 88 -6.80 0.13 -15.13
CA GLU A 88 -7.57 -0.70 -16.06
C GLU A 88 -8.66 0.13 -16.74
N ARG A 89 -9.34 0.99 -15.98
CA ARG A 89 -10.40 1.87 -16.47
C ARG A 89 -9.84 3.04 -17.28
N ASP A 90 -8.78 3.67 -16.77
CA ASP A 90 -8.31 4.97 -17.28
C ASP A 90 -7.21 4.84 -18.36
N MET A 91 -6.48 3.71 -18.38
CA MET A 91 -5.31 3.48 -19.24
C MET A 91 -5.40 2.15 -20.03
N GLY A 92 -6.33 1.26 -19.71
CA GLY A 92 -6.56 0.02 -20.45
C GLY A 92 -5.60 -1.12 -20.12
N PHE A 93 -4.94 -1.09 -18.95
CA PHE A 93 -4.14 -2.22 -18.45
C PHE A 93 -4.37 -2.43 -16.95
N GLN A 94 -4.32 -3.68 -16.51
CA GLN A 94 -4.43 -4.01 -15.09
C GLN A 94 -3.06 -3.81 -14.42
N CYS A 95 -2.97 -2.81 -13.55
CA CYS A 95 -1.76 -2.53 -12.77
C CYS A 95 -1.74 -3.43 -11.52
N LEU A 96 -0.68 -4.20 -11.32
CA LEU A 96 -0.55 -5.15 -10.21
C LEU A 96 0.34 -4.63 -9.09
N SER A 97 1.26 -3.71 -9.41
CA SER A 97 2.12 -3.10 -8.40
C SER A 97 2.60 -1.72 -8.80
N ILE A 98 3.01 -0.94 -7.80
CA ILE A 98 3.69 0.35 -8.01
C ILE A 98 5.08 0.37 -7.38
N MET A 99 5.92 1.27 -7.87
CA MET A 99 7.11 1.75 -7.15
C MET A 99 7.00 3.26 -6.98
N TYR A 100 7.17 3.75 -5.76
CA TYR A 100 7.13 5.17 -5.45
C TYR A 100 8.51 5.64 -4.97
N TYR A 101 9.13 6.53 -5.73
CA TYR A 101 10.44 7.11 -5.42
C TYR A 101 10.26 8.43 -4.67
N TYR A 102 10.72 8.50 -3.42
CA TYR A 102 10.47 9.65 -2.54
C TYR A 102 11.32 10.88 -2.87
N ASP A 103 12.54 10.65 -3.39
CA ASP A 103 13.48 11.73 -3.70
C ASP A 103 13.29 12.32 -5.11
N GLU A 104 12.50 11.64 -5.94
CA GLU A 104 12.24 12.07 -7.31
C GLU A 104 11.04 13.03 -7.37
N THR A 105 11.21 14.12 -8.12
CA THR A 105 10.16 15.16 -8.25
C THR A 105 9.30 15.01 -9.50
N LEU A 106 9.73 14.18 -10.46
CA LEU A 106 9.04 13.86 -11.71
C LEU A 106 9.09 12.37 -11.95
N LEU A 107 8.03 11.80 -12.55
CA LEU A 107 7.93 10.38 -12.86
C LEU A 107 8.24 9.48 -11.65
N ASN A 108 7.88 9.94 -10.46
CA ASN A 108 8.16 9.29 -9.19
C ASN A 108 7.21 8.12 -8.88
N CYS A 109 6.11 7.99 -9.64
CA CYS A 109 5.16 6.89 -9.55
C CYS A 109 5.30 5.99 -10.77
N ILE A 110 5.76 4.77 -10.54
CA ILE A 110 5.95 3.75 -11.57
C ILE A 110 4.84 2.70 -11.47
N LEU A 111 4.09 2.48 -12.55
CA LEU A 111 3.00 1.50 -12.64
C LEU A 111 3.46 0.24 -13.37
N ASN A 112 3.19 -0.93 -12.77
CA ASN A 112 3.65 -2.21 -13.30
C ASN A 112 2.48 -3.19 -13.52
N ASP A 113 2.55 -4.01 -14.57
CA ASP A 113 1.60 -5.11 -14.84
C ASP A 113 2.07 -6.46 -14.27
N GLY A 114 3.09 -6.45 -13.41
CA GLY A 114 3.58 -7.60 -12.66
C GLY A 114 3.74 -7.25 -11.19
N SER A 115 3.84 -8.25 -10.33
CA SER A 115 4.00 -8.08 -8.89
C SER A 115 4.97 -9.11 -8.30
N ALA A 116 5.33 -8.94 -7.02
CA ALA A 116 6.07 -9.94 -6.25
C ALA A 116 5.34 -11.28 -6.13
N LYS A 117 4.02 -11.30 -6.32
CA LYS A 117 3.19 -12.51 -6.27
C LYS A 117 3.23 -13.26 -7.60
N THR A 118 3.16 -12.54 -8.72
CA THR A 118 3.18 -13.13 -10.07
C THR A 118 4.60 -13.37 -10.59
N ASN A 119 5.57 -12.57 -10.16
CA ASN A 119 6.95 -12.51 -10.66
C ASN A 119 7.96 -12.32 -9.51
N PRO A 120 8.02 -13.26 -8.55
CA PRO A 120 8.91 -13.16 -7.39
C PRO A 120 10.40 -13.06 -7.77
N GLU A 121 10.81 -13.65 -8.90
CA GLU A 121 12.18 -13.64 -9.43
C GLU A 121 12.63 -12.27 -9.94
N SER A 122 11.68 -11.38 -10.22
CA SER A 122 11.95 -10.05 -10.76
C SER A 122 12.05 -8.97 -9.70
N ILE A 123 11.94 -9.36 -8.43
CA ILE A 123 12.11 -8.47 -7.29
C ILE A 123 13.59 -8.24 -7.02
N ALA A 124 13.97 -6.96 -6.93
CA ALA A 124 15.33 -6.53 -6.65
C ALA A 124 15.35 -5.59 -5.45
N LYS A 125 16.48 -5.60 -4.73
CA LYS A 125 16.75 -4.60 -3.70
C LYS A 125 17.26 -3.32 -4.36
N GLU A 126 16.78 -2.17 -3.90
CA GLU A 126 17.32 -0.86 -4.24
C GLU A 126 18.13 -0.32 -3.07
N ASP A 127 19.34 0.18 -3.33
CA ASP A 127 20.28 0.63 -2.29
C ASP A 127 20.65 2.11 -2.45
N LYS A 128 20.27 2.75 -3.55
CA LYS A 128 20.69 4.12 -3.90
C LYS A 128 19.57 5.14 -3.76
N SER A 129 18.33 4.72 -3.91
CA SER A 129 17.16 5.59 -3.90
C SER A 129 16.17 5.14 -2.84
N ILE A 130 15.53 6.09 -2.17
CA ILE A 130 14.44 5.79 -1.23
C ILE A 130 13.20 5.46 -2.06
N VAL A 131 12.88 4.17 -2.13
CA VAL A 131 11.75 3.65 -2.91
C VAL A 131 10.92 2.69 -2.09
N ASP A 132 9.61 2.77 -2.26
CA ASP A 132 8.69 1.74 -1.79
C ASP A 132 8.03 1.02 -2.95
N TYR A 133 8.07 -0.30 -2.90
CA TYR A 133 7.23 -1.18 -3.70
C TYR A 133 5.89 -1.41 -3.01
N PHE A 134 4.79 -1.33 -3.75
CA PHE A 134 3.47 -1.74 -3.28
C PHE A 134 2.83 -2.76 -4.23
N GLY A 135 2.45 -3.93 -3.72
CA GLY A 135 1.65 -4.92 -4.42
C GLY A 135 0.17 -4.69 -4.16
N VAL A 136 -0.61 -4.44 -5.22
CA VAL A 136 -2.05 -4.16 -5.15
C VAL A 136 -2.90 -5.30 -5.73
N ASP A 137 -2.28 -6.43 -6.07
CA ASP A 137 -2.94 -7.60 -6.66
C ASP A 137 -4.20 -8.02 -5.90
N ASP A 138 -4.14 -7.99 -4.57
CA ASP A 138 -5.23 -8.44 -3.70
C ASP A 138 -6.43 -7.47 -3.72
N CYS A 139 -6.29 -6.28 -4.34
CA CYS A 139 -7.44 -5.42 -4.64
C CYS A 139 -8.29 -5.92 -5.81
N TYR A 140 -7.83 -6.94 -6.54
CA TYR A 140 -8.58 -7.54 -7.65
C TYR A 140 -9.12 -8.92 -7.25
N GLY A 141 -10.35 -9.23 -7.65
CA GLY A 141 -10.97 -10.54 -7.42
C GLY A 141 -11.70 -10.72 -6.09
N MET A 142 -11.78 -9.67 -5.26
CA MET A 142 -12.69 -9.64 -4.11
C MET A 142 -14.05 -9.08 -4.56
N PRO A 143 -15.19 -9.71 -4.20
CA PRO A 143 -16.49 -9.10 -4.47
C PRO A 143 -16.56 -7.76 -3.74
N GLU A 144 -16.94 -6.69 -4.46
CA GLU A 144 -17.15 -5.37 -3.87
C GLU A 144 -18.17 -5.49 -2.74
N VAL A 145 -17.73 -5.30 -1.49
CA VAL A 145 -18.65 -5.22 -0.37
C VAL A 145 -19.16 -3.79 -0.29
N GLU A 146 -20.39 -3.56 -0.75
CA GLU A 146 -21.08 -2.29 -0.52
C GLU A 146 -21.18 -2.03 0.99
N ASP A 147 -20.47 -0.99 1.45
CA ASP A 147 -20.66 -0.48 2.81
C ASP A 147 -21.96 0.33 2.85
N THR A 148 -23.05 -0.33 3.24
CA THR A 148 -24.40 0.27 3.37
C THR A 148 -24.53 1.24 4.55
N ARG A 149 -23.46 1.46 5.33
CA ARG A 149 -23.50 2.42 6.45
C ARG A 149 -23.61 3.85 5.91
N PRO A 150 -24.58 4.66 6.40
CA PRO A 150 -24.70 6.04 5.97
C PRO A 150 -23.41 6.80 6.27
N LEU A 151 -22.84 7.42 5.24
CA LEU A 151 -21.70 8.33 5.40
C LEU A 151 -22.13 9.48 6.32
N PRO A 152 -21.35 9.82 7.36
CA PRO A 152 -21.67 10.97 8.20
C PRO A 152 -21.68 12.26 7.35
N PRO A 153 -22.56 13.23 7.64
CA PRO A 153 -22.59 14.51 6.93
C PRO A 153 -21.22 15.20 7.10
N GLY A 154 -20.54 15.47 5.97
CA GLY A 154 -19.15 15.94 5.93
C GLY A 154 -18.09 14.85 5.70
N SER A 155 -18.49 13.63 5.31
CA SER A 155 -17.58 12.52 4.99
C SER A 155 -16.53 12.92 3.96
N SER A 156 -15.26 12.65 4.28
CA SER A 156 -14.16 12.67 3.32
C SER A 156 -14.49 11.79 2.11
N THR A 157 -14.05 12.19 0.92
CA THR A 157 -14.07 11.34 -0.28
C THR A 157 -13.09 10.17 -0.19
N THR A 158 -12.29 10.11 0.89
CA THR A 158 -11.29 9.07 1.15
C THR A 158 -11.72 8.09 2.24
N ARG A 159 -11.33 6.81 2.07
CA ARG A 159 -11.49 5.72 3.03
C ARG A 159 -10.14 5.01 3.21
N ALA A 160 -9.97 4.36 4.36
CA ALA A 160 -8.72 3.68 4.68
C ALA A 160 -8.67 2.26 4.10
N ILE A 161 -7.52 1.88 3.52
CA ILE A 161 -7.12 0.50 3.26
C ILE A 161 -5.96 0.12 4.16
N ILE A 162 -5.71 -1.18 4.33
CA ILE A 162 -4.62 -1.70 5.17
C ILE A 162 -3.39 -1.93 4.27
N ALA A 163 -2.25 -1.38 4.66
CA ALA A 163 -0.96 -1.75 4.10
C ALA A 163 -0.24 -2.69 5.09
N LYS A 164 0.27 -3.81 4.58
CA LYS A 164 1.03 -4.82 5.33
C LYS A 164 2.50 -4.73 4.93
N PHE A 165 3.37 -4.70 5.94
CA PHE A 165 4.81 -4.58 5.78
C PHE A 165 5.52 -5.61 6.66
N ILE A 166 6.54 -6.28 6.14
CA ILE A 166 7.36 -7.23 6.93
C ILE A 166 8.55 -6.46 7.51
N ALA A 167 8.35 -5.84 8.69
CA ALA A 167 9.35 -5.01 9.36
C ALA A 167 9.09 -4.73 10.82
N LYS A 168 10.13 -4.18 11.43
CA LYS A 168 10.11 -3.61 12.78
C LYS A 168 10.15 -2.08 12.74
N ILE A 169 9.63 -1.49 13.81
CA ILE A 169 9.70 -0.06 14.05
C ILE A 169 11.08 0.32 14.61
N ASN A 170 11.89 1.07 13.84
CA ASN A 170 13.02 1.84 14.36
C ASN A 170 12.49 2.88 15.37
N ARG A 171 12.79 2.68 16.65
CA ARG A 171 12.46 3.59 17.76
C ARG A 171 13.65 4.48 18.08
#